data_AF-A0A7C2IKM2-F1
#
_entry.id   AF-A0A7C2IKM2-F1
#
_cell.length_a   1.000
_cell.length_b   1.000
_cell.length_c   1.000
_cell.angle_alpha   90.00
_cell.angle_beta   90.00
_cell.angle_gamma   90.00
#
_symmetry.space_group_name_H-M   'P 1'
#
loop_
_entity.id
_entity.type
_entity.pdbx_description
1 polymer ?
#
loop_
_entity_poly.entity_id
_entity_poly.type
_entity_poly.pdbx_seq_one_letter_code
_entity_poly.pdbx_strand_id
1 'polypeptide(L)'
;MDRRTKVHLAVTGMPVPEIFEAGRPVKMSPDRRQALCYQCHAPEAGAAAWSGDDRTGLGVHEGISCLACHATHTQRTRASCAGCHPRWSNCGLDVETMDTTFKDPKSRHNIHTVKCADCHPKGIPPKKKAAGLRAD
;
A
#
# COMPACT_ATOMS: atom_id res chain seq x y z
N MET A 1 31.65 3.05 6.86
CA MET A 1 31.06 2.53 8.13
C MET A 1 31.06 1.01 8.07
N ASP A 2 31.59 0.34 9.09
CA ASP A 2 31.55 -1.13 9.21
C ASP A 2 30.33 -1.60 10.03
N ARG A 3 29.74 -2.74 9.68
CA ARG A 3 28.51 -3.31 10.30
C ARG A 3 28.68 -3.57 11.81
N ARG A 4 29.92 -3.68 12.30
CA ARG A 4 30.27 -3.90 13.71
C ARG A 4 30.13 -2.67 14.60
N THR A 5 30.01 -1.49 14.02
CA THR A 5 30.02 -0.22 14.77
C THR A 5 28.75 0.03 15.60
N LYS A 6 27.70 -0.82 15.49
CA LYS A 6 26.41 -0.73 16.22
C LYS A 6 25.81 0.69 16.25
N VAL A 7 26.08 1.48 15.22
CA VAL A 7 25.59 2.86 15.12
C VAL A 7 24.09 2.82 14.87
N HIS A 8 23.35 3.61 15.64
CA HIS A 8 21.93 3.78 15.45
C HIS A 8 21.72 4.83 14.37
N LEU A 9 21.16 4.42 13.22
CA LEU A 9 20.83 5.33 12.13
C LEU A 9 19.38 5.77 12.27
N ALA A 10 19.16 7.08 12.32
CA ALA A 10 17.82 7.64 12.36
C ALA A 10 17.07 7.35 11.06
N VAL A 11 15.81 6.92 11.18
CA VAL A 11 14.93 6.60 10.02
C VAL A 11 14.72 7.82 9.13
N THR A 12 14.76 9.04 9.69
CA THR A 12 14.64 10.29 8.93
C THR A 12 15.75 10.46 7.88
N GLY A 13 16.93 9.87 8.11
CA GLY A 13 18.05 9.89 7.17
C GLY A 13 18.06 8.74 6.15
N MET A 14 17.13 7.77 6.27
CA MET A 14 17.06 6.65 5.34
C MET A 14 16.33 7.07 4.06
N PRO A 15 16.82 6.69 2.86
CA PRO A 15 16.16 6.99 1.60
C PRO A 15 14.88 6.17 1.44
N VAL A 16 13.86 6.77 0.82
CA VAL A 16 12.76 6.02 0.21
C VAL A 16 13.14 5.87 -1.27
N PRO A 17 13.17 4.65 -1.82
CA PRO A 17 13.57 4.46 -3.21
C PRO A 17 12.58 5.14 -4.17
N GLU A 18 13.11 5.60 -5.30
CA GLU A 18 12.29 5.87 -6.47
C GLU A 18 11.93 4.54 -7.13
N ILE A 19 10.67 4.34 -7.49
CA ILE A 19 10.15 3.06 -8.00
C ILE A 19 9.31 3.31 -9.25
N PHE A 20 9.39 2.41 -10.23
CA PHE A 20 8.71 2.53 -11.51
C PHE A 20 7.78 1.34 -11.81
N GLU A 21 6.55 1.61 -12.28
CA GLU A 21 5.64 0.62 -12.85
C GLU A 21 5.69 0.75 -14.38
N ALA A 22 6.30 -0.22 -15.08
CA ALA A 22 6.45 -0.20 -16.54
C ALA A 22 7.03 1.13 -17.09
N GLY A 23 8.03 1.69 -16.39
CA GLY A 23 8.67 2.96 -16.75
C GLY A 23 7.95 4.23 -16.24
N ARG A 24 6.73 4.11 -15.72
CA ARG A 24 6.03 5.21 -15.06
C ARG A 24 6.48 5.34 -13.61
N PRO A 25 6.86 6.54 -13.11
CA PRO A 25 7.17 6.71 -11.69
C PRO A 25 5.93 6.45 -10.82
N VAL A 26 6.12 5.66 -9.77
CA VAL A 26 5.10 5.35 -8.76
C VAL A 26 5.10 6.45 -7.73
N LYS A 27 3.91 6.95 -7.35
CA LYS A 27 3.81 7.88 -6.24
C LYS A 27 4.11 7.16 -4.93
N MET A 28 5.24 7.49 -4.32
CA MET A 28 5.62 6.98 -3.00
C MET A 28 4.90 7.73 -1.87
N SER A 29 4.62 7.05 -0.75
CA SER A 29 4.04 7.70 0.43
C SER A 29 4.99 8.76 1.02
N PRO A 30 4.46 9.89 1.54
CA PRO A 30 5.27 10.89 2.24
C PRO A 30 5.72 10.43 3.64
N ASP A 31 5.18 9.31 4.16
CA ASP A 31 5.57 8.78 5.47
C ASP A 31 7.00 8.21 5.43
N ARG A 32 7.96 9.01 5.91
CA ARG A 32 9.38 8.65 5.96
C ARG A 32 9.66 7.38 6.76
N ARG A 33 8.77 6.96 7.67
CA ARG A 33 8.97 5.73 8.45
C ARG A 33 8.99 4.47 7.58
N GLN A 34 8.37 4.51 6.39
CA GLN A 34 8.39 3.38 5.46
C GLN A 34 9.80 3.11 4.89
N ALA A 35 10.72 4.07 4.96
CA ALA A 35 12.10 3.88 4.53
C ALA A 35 12.76 2.70 5.26
N LEU A 36 12.35 2.42 6.51
CA LEU A 36 12.81 1.26 7.27
C LEU A 36 12.40 -0.07 6.60
N CYS A 37 11.18 -0.15 6.06
CA CYS A 37 10.66 -1.34 5.39
C CYS A 37 11.46 -1.62 4.10
N TYR A 38 11.77 -0.56 3.36
CA TYR A 38 12.55 -0.62 2.12
C TYR A 38 14.02 -1.02 2.33
N GLN A 39 14.53 -1.05 3.56
CA GLN A 39 15.88 -1.59 3.79
C GLN A 39 15.98 -3.09 3.52
N CYS A 40 14.84 -3.79 3.53
CA CYS A 40 14.76 -5.22 3.22
C CYS A 40 13.84 -5.49 2.03
N HIS A 41 12.69 -4.80 1.96
CA HIS A 41 11.71 -4.93 0.90
C HIS A 41 11.92 -3.85 -0.17
N ALA A 42 13.14 -3.69 -0.68
CA ALA A 42 13.43 -2.79 -1.81
C ALA A 42 13.29 -3.53 -3.14
N PRO A 43 12.94 -2.81 -4.22
CA PRO A 43 13.00 -3.39 -5.56
C PRO A 43 14.45 -3.77 -5.88
N GLU A 44 14.60 -4.64 -6.88
CA GLU A 44 15.90 -4.95 -7.46
C GLU A 44 16.55 -3.69 -8.06
N ALA A 45 17.83 -3.79 -8.45
CA ALA A 45 18.64 -2.67 -8.90
C ALA A 45 18.04 -1.84 -10.06
N GLY A 46 17.10 -2.40 -10.82
CA GLY A 46 16.35 -1.70 -11.88
C GLY A 46 15.20 -0.80 -11.39
N ALA A 47 14.95 -0.73 -10.07
CA ALA A 47 13.87 0.06 -9.46
C ALA A 47 12.46 -0.26 -9.98
N ALA A 48 12.26 -1.45 -10.58
CA ALA A 48 10.96 -1.90 -11.03
C ALA A 48 10.10 -2.28 -9.83
N ALA A 49 8.89 -1.73 -9.75
CA ALA A 49 7.91 -2.17 -8.77
C ALA A 49 7.66 -3.68 -8.92
N TRP A 50 7.48 -4.39 -7.81
CA TRP A 50 7.26 -5.83 -7.80
C TRP A 50 8.42 -6.64 -8.38
N SER A 51 9.65 -6.15 -8.23
CA SER A 51 10.86 -6.93 -8.44
C SER A 51 11.40 -7.41 -7.10
N GLY A 52 11.83 -8.67 -7.02
CA GLY A 52 12.16 -9.28 -5.73
C GLY A 52 10.96 -9.32 -4.78
N ASP A 53 11.06 -8.66 -3.62
CA ASP A 53 10.07 -8.72 -2.54
C ASP A 53 9.51 -7.35 -2.11
N ASP A 54 9.61 -6.31 -2.94
CA ASP A 54 9.41 -4.90 -2.53
C ASP A 54 7.98 -4.49 -2.12
N ARG A 55 6.99 -5.35 -2.41
CA ARG A 55 5.56 -5.19 -2.05
C ARG A 55 4.98 -3.80 -2.30
N THR A 56 5.54 -3.02 -3.24
CA THR A 56 5.15 -1.62 -3.43
C THR A 56 3.66 -1.49 -3.72
N GLY A 57 2.99 -0.58 -3.01
CA GLY A 57 1.58 -0.30 -3.22
C GLY A 57 1.34 0.28 -4.62
N LEU A 58 0.49 -0.36 -5.40
CA LEU A 58 0.05 0.07 -6.73
C LEU A 58 -1.48 0.14 -6.80
N GLY A 59 -2.01 0.67 -7.90
CA GLY A 59 -3.45 0.70 -8.13
C GLY A 59 -4.16 1.56 -7.09
N VAL A 60 -5.11 0.98 -6.37
CA VAL A 60 -5.89 1.73 -5.36
C VAL A 60 -5.09 2.08 -4.10
N HIS A 61 -3.91 1.47 -3.91
CA HIS A 61 -3.04 1.70 -2.76
C HIS A 61 -1.74 2.45 -3.09
N GLU A 62 -1.61 2.98 -4.31
CA GLU A 62 -0.47 3.82 -4.69
C GLU A 62 -0.38 5.06 -3.78
N GLY A 63 0.82 5.36 -3.27
CA GLY A 63 1.06 6.50 -2.36
C GLY A 63 0.68 6.28 -0.90
N ILE A 64 0.25 5.07 -0.53
CA ILE A 64 -0.06 4.70 0.86
C ILE A 64 1.18 4.09 1.53
N SER A 65 1.46 4.48 2.79
CA SER A 65 2.56 3.89 3.57
C SER A 65 2.27 2.44 3.91
N CYS A 66 3.32 1.61 3.99
CA CYS A 66 3.24 0.28 4.60
C CYS A 66 2.55 0.34 5.97
N LEU A 67 2.84 1.39 6.76
CA LEU A 67 2.32 1.59 8.11
C LEU A 67 0.86 2.08 8.17
N ALA A 68 0.26 2.42 7.04
CA ALA A 68 -1.18 2.67 7.00
C ALA A 68 -1.97 1.37 7.17
N CYS A 69 -1.42 0.26 6.66
CA CYS A 69 -2.04 -1.06 6.77
C CYS A 69 -1.39 -1.92 7.86
N HIS A 70 -0.06 -1.88 8.01
CA HIS A 70 0.70 -2.74 8.91
C HIS A 70 1.06 -2.04 10.23
N ALA A 71 0.72 -2.67 11.37
CA ALA A 71 1.11 -2.17 12.68
C ALA A 71 2.65 -2.23 12.89
N THR A 72 3.24 -1.19 13.48
CA THR A 72 4.71 -1.00 13.56
C THR A 72 5.48 -2.16 14.20
N HIS A 73 4.91 -2.87 15.19
CA HIS A 73 5.60 -3.97 15.88
C HIS A 73 5.19 -5.37 15.43
N THR A 74 3.91 -5.56 15.13
CA THR A 74 3.36 -6.90 14.84
C THR A 74 3.12 -7.13 13.36
N GLN A 75 3.23 -6.07 12.54
CA GLN A 75 2.91 -6.06 11.11
C GLN A 75 1.50 -6.60 10.79
N ARG A 76 0.61 -6.64 11.80
CA ARG A 76 -0.79 -7.07 11.63
C ARG A 76 -1.59 -6.00 10.91
N THR A 77 -2.52 -6.45 10.07
CA THR A 77 -3.35 -5.61 9.20
C THR A 77 -4.85 -5.62 9.56
N ARG A 78 -5.28 -6.52 10.43
CA ARG A 78 -6.71 -6.84 10.61
C ARG A 78 -7.61 -5.69 11.12
N ALA A 79 -7.03 -4.59 11.61
CA ALA A 79 -7.77 -3.43 12.11
C ALA A 79 -7.54 -2.15 11.29
N SER A 80 -6.81 -2.22 10.17
CA SER A 80 -6.40 -1.01 9.43
C SER A 80 -7.37 -0.61 8.33
N CYS A 81 -8.16 -1.53 7.78
CA CYS A 81 -9.12 -1.24 6.71
C CYS A 81 -10.12 -0.15 7.11
N ALA A 82 -10.62 -0.20 8.36
CA ALA A 82 -11.54 0.78 8.93
C ALA A 82 -10.93 2.19 9.11
N GLY A 83 -9.60 2.34 9.09
CA GLY A 83 -8.94 3.65 9.16
C GLY A 83 -9.19 4.52 7.93
N CYS A 84 -9.42 3.87 6.78
CA CYS A 84 -9.70 4.52 5.51
C CYS A 84 -11.13 4.23 5.01
N HIS A 85 -11.66 3.05 5.23
CA HIS A 85 -12.98 2.65 4.74
C HIS A 85 -14.05 2.75 5.84
N PRO A 86 -15.28 3.21 5.51
CA PRO A 86 -15.79 3.46 4.17
C PRO A 86 -15.44 4.85 3.61
N ARG A 87 -14.85 5.75 4.39
CA ARG A 87 -14.64 7.18 4.04
C ARG A 87 -13.95 7.42 2.70
N TRP A 88 -12.97 6.61 2.34
CA TRP A 88 -12.21 6.68 1.09
C TRP A 88 -12.61 5.61 0.06
N SER A 89 -13.72 4.89 0.28
CA SER A 89 -14.25 3.94 -0.70
C SER A 89 -14.92 4.66 -1.85
N ASN A 90 -14.51 4.34 -3.09
CA ASN A 90 -15.13 4.92 -4.29
C ASN A 90 -16.31 4.09 -4.82
N CYS A 91 -16.31 2.77 -4.59
CA CYS A 91 -17.34 1.85 -5.09
C CYS A 91 -18.42 1.48 -4.05
N GLY A 92 -18.19 1.80 -2.77
CA GLY A 92 -19.15 1.55 -1.69
C GLY A 92 -19.33 0.07 -1.34
N LEU A 93 -18.36 -0.76 -1.69
CA LEU A 93 -18.26 -2.15 -1.27
C LEU A 93 -17.47 -2.25 0.05
N ASP A 94 -17.77 -3.28 0.83
CA ASP A 94 -17.00 -3.64 2.02
C ASP A 94 -15.69 -4.29 1.60
N VAL A 95 -14.59 -3.55 1.80
CA VAL A 95 -13.25 -3.93 1.35
C VAL A 95 -12.72 -5.19 2.03
N GLU A 96 -13.13 -5.48 3.27
CA GLU A 96 -12.66 -6.69 3.98
C GLU A 96 -13.27 -7.97 3.40
N THR A 97 -14.40 -7.84 2.70
CA THR A 97 -15.11 -8.97 2.09
C THR A 97 -14.77 -9.17 0.62
N MET A 98 -14.01 -8.25 0.02
CA MET A 98 -13.58 -8.34 -1.37
C MET A 98 -12.68 -9.55 -1.61
N ASP A 99 -12.76 -10.09 -2.81
CA ASP A 99 -11.86 -11.14 -3.27
C ASP A 99 -10.46 -10.56 -3.48
N THR A 100 -9.67 -10.50 -2.41
CA THR A 100 -8.26 -10.10 -2.43
C THR A 100 -7.44 -11.01 -1.52
N THR A 101 -6.11 -10.92 -1.64
CA THR A 101 -5.18 -11.66 -0.78
C THR A 101 -5.27 -11.30 0.71
N PHE A 102 -5.98 -10.23 1.08
CA PHE A 102 -6.32 -9.95 2.48
C PHE A 102 -7.33 -10.97 3.03
N LYS A 103 -8.36 -11.30 2.25
CA LYS A 103 -9.43 -12.23 2.63
C LYS A 103 -9.01 -13.69 2.44
N ASP A 104 -8.42 -14.00 1.29
CA ASP A 104 -7.94 -15.34 0.95
C ASP A 104 -6.54 -15.23 0.32
N PRO A 105 -5.48 -15.76 0.96
CA PRO A 105 -4.13 -15.75 0.39
C PRO A 105 -3.99 -16.38 -1.00
N LYS A 106 -4.96 -17.20 -1.44
CA LYS A 106 -5.00 -17.81 -2.78
C LYS A 106 -5.73 -16.95 -3.83
N SER A 107 -6.30 -15.82 -3.42
CA SER A 107 -6.97 -14.89 -4.34
C SER A 107 -6.01 -14.42 -5.42
N ARG A 108 -6.55 -14.24 -6.63
CA ARG A 108 -5.79 -13.71 -7.78
C ARG A 108 -5.58 -12.20 -7.70
N HIS A 109 -6.32 -11.49 -6.84
CA HIS A 109 -6.21 -10.05 -6.69
C HIS A 109 -5.34 -9.71 -5.49
N ASN A 110 -4.10 -9.31 -5.74
CA ASN A 110 -3.16 -8.99 -4.67
C ASN A 110 -3.55 -7.68 -4.00
N ILE A 111 -3.73 -7.69 -2.67
CA ILE A 111 -4.12 -6.52 -1.89
C ILE A 111 -3.20 -5.31 -2.10
N HIS A 112 -1.92 -5.53 -2.41
CA HIS A 112 -0.97 -4.44 -2.61
C HIS A 112 -1.08 -3.81 -4.00
N THR A 113 -1.61 -4.51 -5.01
CA THR A 113 -1.63 -4.03 -6.42
C THR A 113 -3.01 -3.90 -7.03
N VAL A 114 -4.05 -4.31 -6.31
CA VAL A 114 -5.42 -4.36 -6.82
C VAL A 114 -5.84 -3.02 -7.45
N LYS A 115 -6.43 -3.12 -8.63
CA LYS A 115 -6.96 -2.00 -9.42
C LYS A 115 -8.47 -2.13 -9.48
N CYS A 116 -9.16 -1.01 -9.64
CA CYS A 116 -10.62 -1.03 -9.80
C CYS A 116 -11.07 -1.93 -10.96
N ALA A 117 -10.29 -2.00 -12.04
CA ALA A 117 -10.58 -2.83 -13.21
C ALA A 117 -10.58 -4.35 -12.92
N ASP A 118 -9.83 -4.80 -11.90
CA ASP A 118 -9.75 -6.22 -11.54
C ASP A 118 -11.13 -6.74 -11.10
N CYS A 119 -11.88 -5.93 -10.34
CA CYS A 119 -13.24 -6.24 -9.89
C CYS A 119 -14.33 -5.70 -10.83
N HIS A 120 -13.99 -4.75 -11.70
CA HIS A 120 -14.94 -4.06 -12.60
C HIS A 120 -14.56 -4.20 -14.09
N PRO A 121 -14.54 -5.43 -14.64
CA PRO A 121 -14.12 -5.67 -16.03
C PRO A 121 -15.06 -5.05 -17.07
N LYS A 122 -16.30 -4.72 -16.68
CA LYS A 122 -17.31 -4.08 -17.54
C LYS A 122 -17.39 -2.56 -17.35
N GLY A 123 -16.47 -1.97 -16.59
CA GLY A 123 -16.45 -0.54 -16.30
C GLY A 123 -16.60 -0.22 -14.82
N ILE A 124 -15.80 0.74 -14.35
CA ILE A 124 -15.75 1.19 -12.96
C ILE A 124 -17.01 2.04 -12.67
N PRO A 125 -17.81 1.71 -11.64
CA PRO A 125 -18.99 2.49 -11.32
C PRO A 125 -18.64 3.93 -10.92
N PRO A 126 -19.51 4.90 -11.21
CA PRO A 126 -19.29 6.28 -10.78
C PRO A 126 -19.24 6.33 -9.25
N LYS A 127 -18.41 7.23 -8.71
CA LYS A 127 -18.29 7.42 -7.27
C LYS A 127 -19.66 7.72 -6.68
N LYS A 128 -20.12 6.87 -5.75
CA LYS A 128 -21.35 7.16 -5.00
C LYS A 128 -21.13 8.46 -4.24
N LYS A 129 -21.93 9.50 -4.51
CA LYS A 129 -21.98 10.69 -3.65
C LYS A 129 -22.33 10.18 -2.26
N ALA A 130 -21.46 10.39 -1.28
CA ALA A 130 -21.82 10.12 0.10
C ALA A 130 -23.15 10.84 0.37
N ALA A 131 -24.20 10.10 0.70
CA ALA A 131 -25.40 10.70 1.25
C ALA A 131 -24.94 11.53 2.45
N GLY A 132 -25.28 12.82 2.44
CA GLY A 132 -24.69 13.83 3.30
C GLY A 132 -24.47 13.34 4.73
N LEU A 133 -23.23 13.49 5.20
CA LEU A 133 -22.93 13.47 6.63
C LEU A 133 -23.88 14.47 7.29
N ARG A 134 -24.85 13.97 8.06
CA ARG A 134 -25.61 14.82 8.97
C ARG A 134 -24.60 15.42 9.93
N ALA A 135 -24.60 16.75 9.98
CA ALA A 135 -23.91 17.51 10.99
C ALA A 135 -24.71 17.40 12.28
N ASP A 136 -24.07 16.85 13.31
CA ASP A 136 -24.47 17.00 14.70
C ASP A 136 -23.23 17.45 15.48
#